data_AF-A0A945HF88-F1
#
_entry.id   AF-A0A945HF88-F1
#
_cell.length_a   1.000
_cell.length_b   1.000
_cell.length_c   1.000
_cell.angle_alpha   90.00
_cell.angle_beta   90.00
_cell.angle_gamma   90.00
#
_symmetry.space_group_name_H-M   'P 1'
#
loop_
_entity.id
_entity.type
_entity.pdbx_description
1 polymer ?
#
loop_
_entity_poly.entity_id
_entity_poly.type
_entity_poly.pdbx_seq_one_letter_code
_entity_poly.pdbx_strand_id
1 'polypeptide(L)'
;MAIVCGLIQLYVMLLVLRVVLSWFPISPNGALETVAGFLYMLTDPVLGPLRRLLPPVRMGAMALDLSPIVAFFGLSVLRGVLCG
;
A
#
# COMPACT_ATOMS: atom_id res chain seq x y z
N MET A 1 -8.32 16.25 -15.41
CA MET A 1 -7.76 14.91 -15.71
C MET A 1 -6.33 14.75 -15.17
N ALA A 2 -5.36 15.59 -15.57
CA ALA A 2 -3.95 15.45 -15.15
C ALA A 2 -3.72 15.36 -13.63
N ILE A 3 -4.43 16.17 -12.82
CA ILE A 3 -4.29 16.17 -11.35
C ILE A 3 -4.74 14.83 -10.76
N VAL A 4 -5.86 14.27 -11.23
CA VAL A 4 -6.40 12.99 -10.74
C VAL A 4 -5.45 11.84 -11.10
N CYS A 5 -4.95 11.81 -12.34
CA CYS A 5 -3.96 10.83 -12.77
C CYS A 5 -2.67 10.90 -11.94
N GLY A 6 -2.22 12.13 -11.61
CA GLY A 6 -1.07 12.37 -10.74
C GLY A 6 -1.27 11.84 -9.32
N LEU A 7 -2.45 12.07 -8.73
CA LEU A 7 -2.80 11.57 -7.39
C LEU A 7 -2.85 10.04 -7.34
N ILE A 8 -3.43 9.40 -8.36
CA ILE A 8 -3.45 7.93 -8.48
C ILE A 8 -2.01 7.39 -8.54
N GLN A 9 -1.15 8.03 -9.32
CA GLN A 9 0.25 7.62 -9.44
C GLN A 9 1.06 7.81 -8.15
N LEU A 10 0.83 8.92 -7.44
CA LEU A 10 1.41 9.14 -6.12
C LEU A 10 0.98 8.04 -5.14
N TYR A 11 -0.31 7.72 -5.12
CA TYR A 11 -0.84 6.68 -4.24
C TYR A 11 -0.27 5.29 -4.55
N VAL A 12 -0.12 4.97 -5.84
CA VAL A 12 0.58 3.75 -6.29
C VAL A 12 2.02 3.71 -5.76
N MET A 13 2.76 4.83 -5.82
CA MET A 13 4.10 4.89 -5.22
C MET A 13 4.10 4.65 -3.71
N LEU A 14 3.12 5.17 -2.96
CA LEU A 14 3.00 4.93 -1.53
C LEU A 14 2.75 3.44 -1.22
N LEU A 15 1.92 2.76 -2.02
CA LEU A 15 1.69 1.32 -1.89
C LEU A 15 2.96 0.51 -2.14
N VAL A 16 3.73 0.86 -3.18
CA VAL A 16 5.02 0.22 -3.47
C VAL A 16 5.99 0.43 -2.31
N LEU A 17 6.11 1.65 -1.79
CA LEU A 17 6.99 1.95 -0.66
C LEU A 17 6.60 1.15 0.59
N ARG A 18 5.30 0.99 0.85
CA ARG A 18 4.79 0.17 1.97
C ARG A 18 5.17 -1.31 1.82
N VAL A 19 5.07 -1.87 0.61
CA VAL A 19 5.49 -3.26 0.33
C VAL A 19 7.00 -3.42 0.48
N VAL A 20 7.79 -2.46 -0.01
CA VAL A 20 9.24 -2.49 0.14
C VAL A 20 9.61 -2.42 1.63
N LEU A 21 9.01 -1.52 2.40
CA LEU A 21 9.29 -1.39 3.84
C LEU A 21 8.87 -2.63 4.65
N SER A 22 7.86 -3.38 4.22
CA SER A 22 7.45 -4.60 4.94
C SER A 22 8.47 -5.75 4.84
N TRP A 23 9.41 -5.67 3.90
CA TRP A 23 10.50 -6.64 3.78
C TRP A 23 11.68 -6.35 4.70
N PHE A 24 11.76 -5.13 5.24
CA PHE A 24 12.80 -4.75 6.17
C PHE A 24 12.31 -4.90 7.61
N PRO A 25 13.15 -5.41 8.53
CA PRO A 25 12.81 -5.43 9.94
C PRO A 25 12.76 -3.98 10.47
N ILE A 26 11.59 -3.55 10.92
CA ILE A 26 11.39 -2.22 11.51
C ILE A 26 11.70 -2.32 13.00
N SER A 27 12.78 -1.68 13.44
CA SER A 27 13.13 -1.59 14.86
C SER A 27 12.24 -0.57 15.59
N PRO A 28 11.82 -0.83 16.84
CA PRO A 28 11.13 0.16 17.67
C PRO A 28 11.97 1.43 17.86
N ASN A 29 11.32 2.60 17.82
CA ASN A 29 11.90 3.95 17.91
C ASN A 29 12.88 4.32 16.77
N GLY A 30 12.85 3.60 15.64
CA GLY A 30 13.67 3.92 14.47
C GLY A 30 13.01 4.90 13.51
N ALA A 31 13.80 5.59 12.66
CA ALA A 31 13.26 6.45 11.60
C ALA A 31 12.31 5.71 10.64
N LEU A 32 12.56 4.40 10.43
CA LEU A 32 11.71 3.54 9.61
C LEU A 32 10.31 3.34 10.21
N GLU A 33 10.17 3.37 11.53
CA GLU A 33 8.87 3.26 12.20
C GLU A 33 8.01 4.48 11.89
N THR A 34 8.58 5.69 11.98
CA THR A 34 7.87 6.93 11.66
C THR A 34 7.39 6.93 10.20
N VAL A 35 8.26 6.54 9.26
CA VAL A 35 7.91 6.46 7.83
C VAL A 35 6.84 5.40 7.60
N ALA A 36 6.98 4.21 8.17
CA ALA A 36 6.01 3.15 8.04
C ALA A 36 4.65 3.56 8.64
N GLY A 37 4.64 4.17 9.83
CA GLY A 37 3.44 4.70 10.49
C GLY A 37 2.70 5.72 9.62
N PHE A 38 3.44 6.63 8.99
CA PHE A 38 2.86 7.59 8.06
C PHE A 38 2.24 6.91 6.82
N LEU A 39 2.92 5.91 6.25
CA LEU A 39 2.37 5.14 5.14
C LEU A 39 1.14 4.33 5.55
N TYR A 40 1.16 3.70 6.71
CA TYR A 40 -0.01 3.01 7.26
C TYR A 40 -1.17 4.00 7.37
N MET A 41 -0.97 5.17 7.98
CA MET A 41 -2.02 6.18 8.11
C MET A 41 -2.65 6.61 6.76
N LEU A 42 -1.83 6.80 5.72
CA LEU A 42 -2.33 7.21 4.39
C LEU A 42 -2.98 6.07 3.61
N THR A 43 -2.51 4.84 3.81
CA THR A 43 -2.93 3.69 2.99
C THR A 43 -4.00 2.83 3.67
N ASP A 44 -4.14 2.86 4.99
CA ASP A 44 -5.14 2.10 5.75
C ASP A 44 -6.60 2.39 5.40
N PRO A 45 -7.03 3.62 5.10
CA PRO A 45 -8.43 3.89 4.74
C PRO A 45 -8.90 3.04 3.54
N VAL A 46 -7.99 2.73 2.62
CA VAL A 46 -8.26 1.88 1.45
C VAL A 46 -7.90 0.43 1.73
N LEU A 47 -6.73 0.18 2.33
CA LEU A 47 -6.22 -1.18 2.55
C LEU A 47 -6.88 -1.91 3.72
N GLY A 48 -7.47 -1.19 4.68
CA GLY A 48 -8.16 -1.75 5.84
C GLY A 48 -9.40 -2.55 5.44
N PRO A 49 -10.33 -1.97 4.66
CA PRO A 49 -11.44 -2.72 4.07
C PRO A 49 -10.96 -3.91 3.20
N LEU A 50 -9.91 -3.72 2.39
CA LEU A 50 -9.34 -4.80 1.59
C LEU A 50 -8.78 -5.93 2.46
N ARG A 51 -8.14 -5.64 3.60
CA ARG A 51 -7.62 -6.64 4.54
C ARG A 51 -8.71 -7.45 5.23
N ARG A 52 -9.93 -6.91 5.34
CA ARG A 52 -11.08 -7.67 5.84
C ARG A 52 -11.57 -8.70 4.83
N LEU A 53 -11.45 -8.40 3.53
CA LEU A 53 -11.82 -9.30 2.44
C LEU A 53 -10.70 -10.30 2.12
N LEU A 54 -9.45 -9.84 2.17
CA LEU A 54 -8.24 -10.58 1.83
C LEU A 54 -7.28 -10.51 3.03
N PRO A 55 -7.46 -11.40 4.03
CA PRO A 55 -6.62 -11.42 5.20
C PRO A 55 -5.14 -11.66 4.81
N PRO A 56 -4.18 -11.12 5.59
CA PRO A 56 -2.76 -11.30 5.33
C PRO A 56 -2.40 -12.79 5.29
N VAL A 57 -1.57 -13.16 4.32
CA VAL A 57 -1.07 -14.53 4.24
C VAL A 57 0.13 -14.65 5.18
N ARG A 58 -0.03 -15.46 6.23
CA ARG A 58 1.07 -15.80 7.14
C ARG A 58 1.88 -16.94 6.54
N MET A 59 3.16 -16.70 6.27
CA MET A 59 4.13 -17.71 5.87
C MET A 59 5.23 -17.82 6.93
N GLY A 60 5.09 -18.78 7.84
CA GLY A 60 6.02 -18.98 8.95
C GLY A 60 6.01 -17.80 9.94
N ALA A 61 7.18 -17.20 10.17
CA ALA A 61 7.33 -16.03 11.04
C ALA A 61 6.96 -14.69 10.37
N MET A 62 6.70 -14.68 9.06
CA MET A 62 6.42 -13.47 8.29
C MET A 62 4.95 -13.41 7.87
N ALA A 63 4.32 -12.24 8.03
CA ALA A 63 2.99 -11.97 7.50
C ALA A 63 3.12 -11.10 6.25
N LEU A 64 2.60 -11.57 5.12
CA LEU A 64 2.59 -10.83 3.87
C LEU A 64 1.18 -10.25 3.64
N ASP A 65 1.08 -8.92 3.70
CA ASP A 65 -0.14 -8.20 3.32
C ASP A 65 -0.27 -8.22 1.79
N LEU A 66 -1.24 -8.97 1.25
CA LEU A 66 -1.55 -8.97 -0.19
C LEU A 66 -2.42 -7.77 -0.62
N SER A 67 -3.00 -7.05 0.35
CA SER A 67 -3.85 -5.89 0.09
C SER A 67 -3.20 -4.80 -0.78
N PRO A 68 -1.90 -4.45 -0.66
CA PRO A 68 -1.28 -3.42 -1.50
C PRO A 68 -1.21 -3.86 -2.97
N ILE A 69 -1.01 -5.16 -3.23
CA ILE A 69 -0.98 -5.71 -4.59
C ILE A 69 -2.35 -5.57 -5.24
N VAL A 70 -3.41 -5.93 -4.52
CA VAL A 70 -4.79 -5.79 -5.02
C VAL A 70 -5.16 -4.33 -5.25
N ALA A 71 -4.77 -3.43 -4.33
CA ALA A 71 -4.96 -2.00 -4.52
C ALA A 71 -4.19 -1.47 -5.74
N PHE A 72 -2.96 -1.94 -5.97
CA PHE A 72 -2.17 -1.59 -7.16
C PHE A 72 -2.88 -1.98 -8.47
N PHE A 73 -3.40 -3.21 -8.56
CA PHE A 73 -4.16 -3.65 -9.73
C PHE A 73 -5.44 -2.84 -9.93
N GLY A 74 -6.20 -2.60 -8.86
CA GLY A 74 -7.42 -1.79 -8.91
C GLY A 74 -7.15 -0.36 -9.39
N LEU A 75 -6.12 0.29 -8.85
CA LEU A 75 -5.71 1.64 -9.25
C LEU A 75 -5.17 1.71 -10.67
N SER A 76 -4.45 0.68 -11.14
CA SER A 76 -3.95 0.62 -12.51
C SER A 76 -5.08 0.55 -13.53
N VAL A 77 -6.10 -0.26 -13.26
CA VAL A 77 -7.33 -0.33 -14.09
C VAL A 77 -8.07 1.00 -14.06
N LEU A 78 -8.27 1.56 -12.87
CA LEU A 78 -8.95 2.86 -12.70
C LEU A 78 -8.24 3.98 -13.46
N ARG A 79 -6.90 4.02 -13.42
CA ARG A 79 -6.09 4.96 -14.19
C ARG A 79 -6.27 4.77 -15.69
N GLY A 80 -6.27 3.53 -16.18
CA GLY A 80 -6.47 3.24 -17.60
C GLY A 80 -7.84 3.67 -18.11
N VAL A 81 -8.89 3.57 -17.29
CA VAL A 81 -10.25 3.99 -17.65
C VAL A 81 -10.42 5.51 -17.58
N LEU A 82 -9.81 6.18 -16.58
CA LEU A 82 -9.99 7.61 -16.35
C LEU A 82 -9.01 8.52 -17.12
N CYS A 83 -7.82 8.01 -17.42
CA CYS A 83 -6.71 8.75 -18.01
C CYS A 83 -6.25 8.18 -19.37
N GLY A 84 -6.95 7.15 -19.87
CA GLY A 84 -6.78 6.61 -21.22
C GLY A 84 -7.54 7.40 -22.27
#